data_AF-A0A4Q9DK48-F1
#
_entry.id   AF-A0A4Q9DK48-F1
#
_cell.length_a   1.000
_cell.length_b   1.000
_cell.length_c   1.000
_cell.angle_alpha   90.00
_cell.angle_beta   90.00
_cell.angle_gamma   90.00
#
_symmetry.space_group_name_H-M   'P 1'
#
loop_
_entity.id
_entity.type
_entity.pdbx_description
1 polymer ?
#
loop_
_entity_poly.entity_id
_entity_poly.type
_entity_poly.pdbx_seq_one_letter_code
_entity_poly.pdbx_strand_id
1 'polypeptide(L)'
;MQLDDLYRRVIMDHYKNPRNRGSFDGDAVTINLNNPTCGDRISLAMKVEDGIVKDAKFTGEGCSISLSSASMMTDAVKGKTFEEALKMAENFSGLMKGENVEFEYEDIEALSGVNKFPARIKCAMLAWNALRKGVEQAKQ
;
A
#
# COMPACT_ATOMS: atom_id res chain seq x y z
N MET A 1 18.90 0.90 16.79
CA MET A 1 20.04 1.12 15.87
C MET A 1 20.17 0.02 14.81
N GLN A 2 20.31 -1.28 15.10
CA GLN A 2 20.35 -2.29 14.02
C GLN A 2 18.99 -2.51 13.31
N LEU A 3 17.88 -2.42 14.05
CA LEU A 3 16.53 -2.65 13.51
C LEU A 3 16.06 -1.49 12.63
N ASP A 4 16.37 -0.25 13.03
CA ASP A 4 16.03 0.95 12.25
C ASP A 4 16.74 0.97 10.88
N ASP A 5 17.99 0.50 10.83
CA ASP A 5 18.76 0.37 9.59
C ASP A 5 18.25 -0.75 8.68
N LEU A 6 17.69 -1.82 9.25
CA LEU A 6 17.04 -2.88 8.48
C LEU A 6 15.75 -2.35 7.84
N TYR A 7 14.86 -1.74 8.63
CA TYR A 7 13.60 -1.17 8.11
C TYR A 7 13.82 -0.06 7.10
N ARG A 8 14.83 0.79 7.32
CA ARG A 8 15.21 1.80 6.33
C ARG A 8 15.67 1.17 5.02
N ARG A 9 16.42 0.06 5.07
CA ARG A 9 16.84 -0.67 3.86
C ARG A 9 15.65 -1.23 3.11
N VAL A 10 14.72 -1.86 3.79
CA VAL A 10 13.48 -2.41 3.18
C VAL A 10 12.67 -1.29 2.51
N ILE A 11 12.42 -0.18 3.21
CA ILE A 11 11.70 0.98 2.63
C ILE A 11 12.43 1.49 1.39
N MET A 12 13.74 1.68 1.46
CA MET A 12 14.52 2.23 0.35
C MET A 12 14.60 1.26 -0.84
N ASP A 13 14.58 -0.04 -0.60
CA ASP A 13 14.56 -1.03 -1.67
C ASP A 13 13.22 -1.01 -2.42
N HIS A 14 12.08 -0.95 -1.73
CA HIS A 14 10.78 -0.77 -2.37
C HIS A 14 10.64 0.60 -3.07
N TYR A 15 11.35 1.63 -2.59
CA TYR A 15 11.35 2.94 -3.24
C TYR A 15 12.16 2.93 -4.56
N LYS A 16 13.35 2.32 -4.55
CA LYS A 16 14.24 2.25 -5.71
C LYS A 16 13.82 1.19 -6.73
N ASN A 17 13.37 0.05 -6.24
CA ASN A 17 12.94 -1.13 -6.99
C ASN A 17 11.47 -1.43 -6.64
N PRO A 18 10.52 -0.56 -7.02
CA PRO A 18 9.11 -0.77 -6.71
C PRO A 18 8.59 -2.02 -7.42
N ARG A 19 8.06 -2.95 -6.62
CA ARG A 19 7.33 -4.12 -7.11
C ARG A 19 6.05 -3.64 -7.76
N ASN A 20 5.66 -4.26 -8.87
CA ASN A 20 4.36 -4.04 -9.50
C ASN A 20 4.12 -2.59 -9.98
N ARG A 21 5.20 -1.87 -10.31
CA ARG A 21 5.07 -0.57 -10.95
C ARG A 21 4.59 -0.75 -12.40
N GLY A 22 3.54 -0.02 -12.77
CA GLY A 22 2.99 0.00 -14.12
C GLY A 22 1.47 0.09 -14.13
N SER A 23 0.91 -0.10 -15.31
CA SER A 23 -0.53 -0.16 -15.56
C SER A 23 -0.92 -1.51 -16.16
N PHE A 24 -2.22 -1.72 -16.29
CA PHE A 24 -2.78 -2.79 -17.10
C PHE A 24 -3.37 -2.20 -18.38
N ASP A 25 -3.25 -2.96 -19.47
CA ASP A 25 -4.03 -2.72 -20.68
C ASP A 25 -5.34 -3.53 -20.54
N GLY A 26 -6.49 -2.88 -20.65
CA GLY A 26 -7.82 -3.52 -20.59
C GLY A 26 -8.58 -3.33 -19.28
N ASP A 27 -9.47 -4.29 -18.96
CA ASP A 27 -10.40 -4.21 -17.83
C ASP A 27 -9.67 -4.39 -16.49
N ALA A 28 -9.35 -3.27 -15.86
CA ALA A 28 -8.84 -3.19 -14.49
C ALA A 28 -9.52 -2.04 -13.76
N VAL A 29 -9.87 -2.27 -12.50
CA VAL A 29 -10.40 -1.22 -11.63
C VAL A 29 -9.26 -0.26 -11.31
N THR A 30 -9.41 0.99 -11.72
CA THR A 30 -8.37 2.02 -11.58
C THR A 30 -8.82 3.11 -10.62
N ILE A 31 -8.06 3.32 -9.55
CA ILE A 31 -8.30 4.32 -8.51
C ILE A 31 -7.16 5.32 -8.48
N ASN A 32 -7.50 6.59 -8.65
CA ASN A 32 -6.55 7.70 -8.51
C ASN A 32 -6.78 8.39 -7.18
N LEU A 33 -5.74 8.52 -6.36
CA LEU A 33 -5.75 9.29 -5.13
C LEU A 33 -4.52 10.19 -5.03
N ASN A 34 -4.68 11.31 -4.33
CA ASN A 34 -3.60 12.23 -4.02
C ASN A 34 -3.61 12.63 -2.55
N ASN A 35 -2.43 12.88 -2.00
CA ASN A 35 -2.22 13.46 -0.68
C ASN A 35 -1.66 14.89 -0.86
N PRO A 36 -2.50 15.93 -0.84
CA PRO A 36 -2.06 17.32 -1.07
C PRO A 36 -1.09 17.83 0.00
N THR A 37 -1.07 17.21 1.19
CA THR A 37 -0.16 17.57 2.29
C THR A 37 1.31 17.40 1.91
N CYS A 38 1.63 16.35 1.15
CA CYS A 38 3.00 16.03 0.74
C CYS A 38 3.19 16.06 -0.78
N GLY A 39 2.11 16.31 -1.53
CA GLY A 39 2.11 16.28 -2.99
C GLY A 39 2.10 14.87 -3.59
N ASP A 40 1.90 13.82 -2.78
CA ASP A 40 1.92 12.44 -3.28
C ASP A 40 0.69 12.17 -4.17
N ARG A 41 0.89 11.40 -5.23
CA ARG A 41 -0.14 10.95 -6.17
C ARG A 41 0.07 9.47 -6.46
N ILE A 42 -1.01 8.71 -6.40
CA ILE A 42 -1.02 7.29 -6.74
C ILE A 42 -2.18 6.98 -7.66
N SER A 43 -1.91 6.13 -8.64
CA SER A 43 -2.88 5.46 -9.49
C SER A 43 -2.73 3.96 -9.24
N LEU A 44 -3.70 3.36 -8.57
CA LEU A 44 -3.76 1.93 -8.30
C LEU A 44 -4.66 1.28 -9.34
N ALA A 45 -4.14 0.29 -10.06
CA ALA A 45 -4.90 -0.54 -10.98
C ALA A 45 -4.97 -1.96 -10.44
N MET A 46 -6.15 -2.55 -10.39
CA MET A 46 -6.37 -3.91 -9.88
C MET A 46 -7.18 -4.74 -10.86
N LYS A 47 -6.71 -5.97 -11.11
CA LYS A 47 -7.47 -7.01 -11.77
C LYS A 47 -8.19 -7.84 -10.71
N VAL A 48 -9.49 -7.93 -10.85
CA VAL A 48 -10.37 -8.62 -9.93
C VAL A 48 -11.09 -9.73 -10.69
N GLU A 49 -11.16 -10.90 -10.08
CA GLU A 49 -11.94 -12.02 -10.58
C GLU A 49 -12.54 -12.76 -9.38
N ASP A 50 -13.85 -12.99 -9.40
CA ASP A 50 -14.60 -13.69 -8.33
C ASP A 50 -14.35 -13.16 -6.91
N GLY A 51 -14.19 -11.84 -6.76
CA GLY A 51 -13.93 -11.19 -5.47
C GLY A 51 -12.49 -11.37 -4.94
N ILE A 52 -11.58 -11.83 -5.79
CA ILE A 52 -10.15 -12.01 -5.50
C ILE A 52 -9.34 -10.98 -6.30
N VAL A 53 -8.36 -10.35 -5.65
CA VAL A 53 -7.39 -9.47 -6.30
C VAL A 53 -6.35 -10.34 -7.01
N LYS A 54 -6.56 -10.64 -8.30
CA LYS A 54 -5.66 -11.48 -9.10
C LYS A 54 -4.31 -10.83 -9.32
N ASP A 55 -4.31 -9.53 -9.60
CA ASP A 55 -3.09 -8.76 -9.77
C ASP A 55 -3.36 -7.29 -9.42
N ALA A 56 -2.32 -6.62 -8.92
CA ALA A 56 -2.38 -5.21 -8.54
C ALA A 56 -1.10 -4.53 -9.00
N LYS A 57 -1.26 -3.38 -9.66
CA LYS A 57 -0.17 -2.53 -10.12
C LYS A 57 -0.39 -1.10 -9.71
N PHE A 58 0.67 -0.33 -9.60
CA PHE A 58 0.55 1.09 -9.32
C PHE A 58 1.47 1.95 -10.18
N THR A 59 1.03 3.17 -10.45
CA THR A 59 1.88 4.27 -10.90
C THR A 59 1.70 5.45 -9.96
N GLY A 60 2.64 6.39 -9.96
CA GLY A 60 2.56 7.53 -9.06
C GLY A 60 3.88 8.23 -8.85
N GLU A 61 3.77 9.36 -8.16
CA GLU A 61 4.87 10.23 -7.76
C GLU A 61 4.63 10.61 -6.30
N GLY A 62 5.65 10.51 -5.46
CA GLY A 62 5.50 10.83 -4.05
C GLY A 62 6.78 10.58 -3.28
N CYS A 63 6.72 10.84 -1.98
CA CYS A 63 7.83 10.58 -1.09
C CYS A 63 8.11 9.07 -0.97
N SER A 64 9.30 8.73 -0.44
CA SER A 64 9.74 7.35 -0.27
C SER A 64 8.73 6.48 0.47
N ILE A 65 8.15 6.99 1.55
CA ILE A 65 7.13 6.27 2.35
C ILE A 65 5.89 5.94 1.50
N SER A 66 5.41 6.88 0.68
CA SER A 66 4.19 6.68 -0.10
C SER A 66 4.39 5.62 -1.19
N LEU A 67 5.50 5.71 -1.96
CA LEU A 67 5.78 4.75 -3.02
C LEU A 67 6.18 3.37 -2.48
N SER A 68 6.93 3.31 -1.37
CA SER A 68 7.25 2.04 -0.72
C SER A 68 6.01 1.36 -0.16
N SER A 69 5.12 2.10 0.48
CA SER A 69 3.83 1.58 0.96
C SER A 69 2.98 1.02 -0.19
N ALA A 70 2.92 1.74 -1.32
CA ALA A 70 2.24 1.25 -2.52
C ALA A 70 2.85 -0.05 -3.05
N SER A 71 4.18 -0.12 -3.11
CA SER A 71 4.88 -1.30 -3.58
C SER A 71 4.66 -2.50 -2.67
N MET A 72 4.76 -2.33 -1.35
CA MET A 72 4.53 -3.41 -0.38
C MET A 72 3.07 -3.87 -0.41
N MET A 73 2.13 -2.92 -0.42
CA MET A 73 0.70 -3.22 -0.45
C MET A 73 0.33 -4.00 -1.70
N THR A 74 0.74 -3.53 -2.89
CA THR A 74 0.40 -4.22 -4.15
C THR A 74 0.98 -5.61 -4.26
N ASP A 75 2.08 -5.92 -3.57
CA ASP A 75 2.62 -7.27 -3.51
C ASP A 75 1.84 -8.14 -2.52
N ALA A 76 1.54 -7.60 -1.35
CA ALA A 76 0.89 -8.31 -0.25
C ALA A 76 -0.59 -8.68 -0.53
N VAL A 77 -1.31 -7.87 -1.32
CA VAL A 77 -2.75 -8.10 -1.60
C VAL A 77 -3.01 -9.03 -2.78
N LYS A 78 -1.97 -9.43 -3.53
CA LYS A 78 -2.15 -10.34 -4.67
C LYS A 78 -2.59 -11.73 -4.22
N GLY A 79 -3.56 -12.28 -4.93
CA GLY A 79 -4.18 -13.56 -4.60
C GLY A 79 -5.07 -13.53 -3.36
N LYS A 80 -5.24 -12.37 -2.71
CA LYS A 80 -6.11 -12.22 -1.53
C LYS A 80 -7.53 -11.87 -1.95
N THR A 81 -8.49 -12.34 -1.16
CA THR A 81 -9.89 -11.95 -1.28
C THR A 81 -10.07 -10.48 -0.87
N PHE A 82 -11.20 -9.89 -1.27
CA PHE A 82 -11.58 -8.55 -0.82
C PHE A 82 -11.66 -8.41 0.69
N GLU A 83 -12.15 -9.42 1.41
CA GLU A 83 -12.22 -9.38 2.86
C GLU A 83 -10.82 -9.36 3.49
N GLU A 84 -9.92 -10.21 3.00
CA GLU A 84 -8.53 -10.24 3.44
C GLU A 84 -7.81 -8.92 3.13
N ALA A 85 -7.95 -8.39 1.91
CA ALA A 85 -7.34 -7.13 1.51
C ALA A 85 -7.83 -5.94 2.36
N LEU A 86 -9.14 -5.90 2.67
CA LEU A 86 -9.70 -4.88 3.56
C LEU A 86 -9.21 -5.04 5.01
N LYS A 87 -9.13 -6.29 5.51
CA LYS A 87 -8.57 -6.60 6.84
C LYS A 87 -7.10 -6.18 6.93
N MET A 88 -6.30 -6.42 5.88
CA MET A 88 -4.92 -5.94 5.82
C MET A 88 -4.84 -4.42 5.87
N ALA A 89 -5.74 -3.71 5.18
CA ALA A 89 -5.82 -2.26 5.25
C ALA A 89 -6.23 -1.75 6.64
N GLU A 90 -7.08 -2.48 7.36
CA GLU A 90 -7.46 -2.19 8.74
C GLU A 90 -6.28 -2.41 9.69
N ASN A 91 -5.63 -3.56 9.60
CA ASN A 91 -4.40 -3.89 10.32
C ASN A 91 -3.31 -2.84 10.12
N PHE A 92 -3.08 -2.41 8.86
CA PHE A 92 -2.13 -1.34 8.55
C PHE A 92 -2.53 -0.01 9.19
N SER A 93 -3.82 0.30 9.24
CA SER A 93 -4.31 1.48 9.96
C SER A 93 -4.06 1.38 11.47
N GLY A 94 -4.20 0.20 12.07
CA GLY A 94 -3.84 -0.05 13.48
C GLY A 94 -2.35 0.15 13.72
N LEU A 95 -1.50 -0.39 12.84
CA LEU A 95 -0.05 -0.19 12.88
C LEU A 95 0.33 1.30 12.87
N MET A 96 -0.31 2.10 12.00
CA MET A 96 -0.09 3.55 11.94
C MET A 96 -0.53 4.31 13.21
N LYS A 97 -1.46 3.74 13.98
CA LYS A 97 -1.88 4.26 15.30
C LYS A 97 -0.96 3.80 16.44
N GLY A 98 -0.03 2.88 16.17
CA GLY A 98 0.85 2.29 17.18
C GLY A 98 0.26 1.08 17.90
N GLU A 99 -0.79 0.46 17.34
CA GLU A 99 -1.33 -0.79 17.84
C GLU A 99 -0.40 -1.96 17.51
N ASN A 100 -0.40 -3.01 18.33
CA ASN A 100 0.38 -4.21 18.06
C ASN A 100 -0.39 -5.10 17.08
N VAL A 101 0.10 -5.17 15.84
CA VAL A 101 -0.57 -5.88 14.74
C VAL A 101 0.46 -6.74 14.03
N GLU A 102 0.12 -8.01 13.83
CA GLU A 102 0.96 -8.96 13.10
C GLU A 102 0.56 -9.00 11.62
N PHE A 103 1.56 -9.04 10.75
CA PHE A 103 1.38 -9.16 9.30
C PHE A 103 2.01 -10.45 8.80
N GLU A 104 1.35 -11.13 7.86
CA GLU A 104 1.98 -12.25 7.13
C GLU A 104 3.14 -11.77 6.24
N TYR A 105 3.11 -10.49 5.84
CA TYR A 105 4.11 -9.90 4.96
C TYR A 105 5.02 -8.97 5.75
N GLU A 106 6.20 -9.48 6.11
CA GLU A 106 7.18 -8.84 7.00
C GLU A 106 7.63 -7.45 6.54
N ASP A 107 7.69 -7.20 5.22
CA ASP A 107 8.14 -5.91 4.70
C ASP A 107 7.19 -4.76 5.06
N ILE A 108 5.91 -5.03 5.34
CA ILE A 108 4.96 -4.01 5.85
C ILE A 108 5.37 -3.52 7.24
N GLU A 109 5.94 -4.39 8.07
CA GLU A 109 6.38 -4.03 9.42
C GLU A 109 7.51 -3.00 9.41
N ALA A 110 8.25 -2.89 8.30
CA ALA A 110 9.25 -1.85 8.12
C ALA A 110 8.65 -0.44 8.18
N LEU A 111 7.35 -0.29 7.87
CA LEU A 111 6.63 0.97 7.99
C LEU A 111 6.12 1.27 9.40
N SER A 112 6.28 0.35 10.37
CA SER A 112 5.89 0.56 11.77
C SER A 112 6.46 1.85 12.35
N GLY A 113 7.72 2.20 12.03
CA GLY A 113 8.37 3.42 12.49
C GLY A 113 7.69 4.72 12.03
N VAL A 114 6.83 4.67 11.01
CA VAL A 114 6.07 5.84 10.52
C VAL A 114 5.04 6.32 11.54
N ASN A 115 4.56 5.45 12.44
CA ASN A 115 3.61 5.81 13.49
C ASN A 115 4.13 6.92 14.44
N LYS A 116 5.46 7.04 14.58
CA LYS A 116 6.13 8.09 15.37
C LYS A 116 6.09 9.46 14.69
N PHE A 117 5.67 9.53 13.42
CA PHE A 117 5.69 10.74 12.60
C PHE A 117 4.30 11.02 12.02
N PRO A 118 3.41 11.70 12.78
CA PRO A 118 2.02 11.96 12.35
C PRO A 118 1.88 12.61 10.96
N ALA A 119 2.81 13.49 10.60
CA ALA A 119 2.84 14.14 9.28
C ALA A 119 3.03 13.14 8.12
N ARG A 120 3.62 11.97 8.36
CA ARG A 120 3.93 10.95 7.35
C ARG A 120 2.93 9.80 7.31
N ILE A 121 2.04 9.69 8.30
CA ILE A 121 0.97 8.68 8.33
C ILE A 121 0.10 8.77 7.07
N LYS A 122 -0.27 9.98 6.65
CA LYS A 122 -1.05 10.17 5.41
C LYS A 122 -0.34 9.69 4.15
N CYS A 123 1.00 9.76 4.12
CA CYS A 123 1.80 9.25 3.01
C CYS A 123 1.71 7.72 2.94
N ALA A 124 1.87 7.06 4.09
CA ALA A 124 1.83 5.60 4.22
C ALA A 124 0.43 5.04 3.91
N MET A 125 -0.63 5.72 4.36
CA MET A 125 -2.03 5.28 4.19
C MET A 125 -2.58 5.48 2.77
N LEU A 126 -1.92 6.27 1.91
CA LEU A 126 -2.48 6.68 0.62
C LEU A 126 -2.83 5.48 -0.28
N ALA A 127 -1.93 4.51 -0.39
CA ALA A 127 -2.15 3.32 -1.22
C ALA A 127 -3.26 2.41 -0.64
N TRP A 128 -3.30 2.23 0.67
CA TRP A 128 -4.33 1.45 1.36
C TRP A 128 -5.72 2.07 1.24
N ASN A 129 -5.82 3.40 1.24
CA ASN A 129 -7.06 4.09 0.96
C ASN A 129 -7.50 3.90 -0.51
N ALA A 130 -6.56 3.85 -1.45
CA ALA A 130 -6.86 3.55 -2.85
C ALA A 130 -7.38 2.11 -3.01
N LEU A 131 -6.77 1.15 -2.30
CA LEU A 131 -7.21 -0.25 -2.24
C LEU A 131 -8.65 -0.35 -1.74
N ARG A 132 -8.99 0.28 -0.61
CA ARG A 132 -10.36 0.26 -0.05
C ARG A 132 -11.39 0.74 -1.07
N LYS A 133 -11.14 1.89 -1.69
CA LYS A 133 -12.00 2.44 -2.75
C LYS A 133 -12.10 1.51 -3.96
N GLY A 134 -10.99 0.88 -4.34
CA GLY A 134 -10.97 -0.05 -5.48
C GLY A 134 -11.76 -1.32 -5.21
N VAL A 135 -11.70 -1.85 -4.00
CA VAL A 135 -12.54 -2.97 -3.56
C VAL A 135 -14.02 -2.57 -3.53
N GLU A 136 -14.35 -1.39 -3.01
CA GLU A 136 -15.73 -0.88 -3.02
C GLU A 136 -16.29 -0.69 -4.43
N GLN A 137 -15.47 -0.16 -5.36
CA GLN A 137 -15.86 0.02 -6.76
C GLN A 137 -16.01 -1.30 -7.50
N ALA A 138 -15.17 -2.29 -7.19
CA ALA A 138 -15.22 -3.61 -7.83
C ALA A 138 -16.39 -4.49 -7.34
N LYS A 139 -17.01 -4.15 -6.21
CA LYS A 139 -18.21 -4.82 -5.67
C LYS A 139 -19.52 -4.31 -6.26
N GLN A 140 -19.49 -3.17 -6.96
CA GLN A 140 -20.64 -2.55 -7.62
C GLN A 140 -20.84 -3.13 -9.03
#